data_AF-A0A2W6Y3X4-F1
#
_entry.id   AF-A0A2W6Y3X4-F1
#
_cell.length_a   1.000
_cell.length_b   1.000
_cell.length_c   1.000
_cell.angle_alpha   90.00
_cell.angle_beta   90.00
_cell.angle_gamma   90.00
#
_symmetry.space_group_name_H-M   'P 1'
#
loop_
_entity.id
_entity.type
_entity.pdbx_description
1 polymer ?
#
loop_
_entity_poly.entity_id
_entity_poly.type
_entity_poly.pdbx_seq_one_letter_code
_entity_poly.pdbx_strand_id
1 'polypeptide(L)' 'MKTRSFSCRAINKLSARRVATLSAPGRHSDGNNLYLVIDPSGAKRWAFIYRAKRSGVPGLAS' A
#
# COMPACT_ATOMS: atom_id res chain seq x y z
N MET A 1 19.81 -23.29 -12.35
CA MET A 1 18.36 -22.99 -12.39
C MET A 1 18.01 -22.08 -11.22
N LYS A 2 17.41 -20.91 -11.46
CA LYS A 2 16.88 -20.05 -10.38
C LYS A 2 15.37 -20.26 -10.33
N THR A 3 14.88 -20.93 -9.30
CA THR A 3 13.45 -21.07 -9.02
C THR A 3 12.90 -19.69 -8.65
N ARG A 4 11.92 -19.18 -9.42
CA ARG A 4 11.12 -18.04 -8.96
C ARG A 4 10.13 -18.59 -7.94
N SER A 5 10.34 -18.26 -6.66
CA SER A 5 9.36 -18.55 -5.63
C SER A 5 8.15 -17.65 -5.86
N PHE A 6 7.00 -18.24 -6.15
CA PHE A 6 5.72 -17.53 -6.19
C PHE A 6 5.26 -17.30 -4.76
N SER A 7 5.77 -16.24 -4.14
CA SER A 7 5.20 -15.72 -2.89
C SER A 7 3.79 -15.20 -3.20
N CYS A 8 2.77 -15.98 -2.81
CA CYS A 8 1.45 -15.45 -2.57
C CYS A 8 1.61 -14.29 -1.58
N ARG A 9 1.38 -13.05 -2.01
CA ARG A 9 1.48 -11.89 -1.13
C ARG A 9 0.25 -11.90 -0.23
N ALA A 10 0.46 -12.08 1.08
CA ALA A 10 -0.63 -12.03 2.05
C ALA A 10 -1.41 -10.71 1.96
N ILE A 11 -2.72 -10.80 2.06
CA ILE A 11 -3.68 -9.70 2.15
C ILE A 11 -4.34 -9.70 3.54
N ASN A 12 -4.89 -8.56 3.96
CA ASN A 12 -5.50 -8.37 5.29
C ASN A 12 -4.54 -8.71 6.45
N LYS A 13 -3.30 -8.23 6.35
CA LYS A 13 -2.24 -8.51 7.34
C LYS A 13 -2.51 -7.86 8.70
N LEU A 14 -3.30 -6.78 8.73
CA LEU A 14 -3.59 -6.00 9.91
C LEU A 14 -4.99 -6.37 10.44
N SER A 15 -5.03 -6.90 11.66
CA SER A 15 -6.29 -7.05 12.39
C SER A 15 -6.75 -5.72 12.97
N ALA A 16 -8.05 -5.59 13.27
CA ALA A 16 -8.61 -4.41 13.92
C ALA A 16 -7.88 -4.06 15.24
N ARG A 17 -7.57 -5.08 16.06
CA ARG A 17 -6.79 -4.90 17.29
C ARG A 17 -5.40 -4.33 17.01
N ARG A 18 -4.74 -4.80 15.96
CA ARG A 18 -3.41 -4.31 15.57
C ARG A 18 -3.49 -2.87 15.07
N VAL A 19 -4.48 -2.51 14.26
CA VAL A 19 -4.71 -1.11 13.82
C VAL A 19 -4.94 -0.18 15.02
N ALA A 20 -5.69 -0.63 16.03
CA ALA A 20 -5.97 0.13 17.24
C ALA A 20 -4.69 0.42 18.05
N THR A 21 -3.83 -0.58 18.24
CA THR A 21 -2.64 -0.46 19.10
C THR A 21 -1.38 0.06 18.41
N LEU A 22 -1.33 0.04 17.08
CA LEU A 22 -0.18 0.52 16.33
C LEU A 22 -0.01 2.05 16.52
N SER A 23 1.19 2.46 16.92
CA SER A 23 1.56 3.86 17.17
C SER A 23 2.84 4.29 16.47
N ALA A 24 3.65 3.33 15.99
CA ALA A 24 4.90 3.63 15.31
C ALA A 24 4.63 4.41 14.00
N PRO A 25 5.16 5.63 13.84
CA PRO A 25 5.01 6.40 12.61
C PRO A 25 5.55 5.63 11.41
N GLY A 26 4.91 5.79 10.25
CA GLY A 26 5.30 5.14 9.00
C GLY A 26 4.14 4.49 8.26
N ARG A 27 4.48 3.67 7.26
CA ARG A 27 3.51 2.95 6.42
C ARG A 27 3.51 1.47 6.76
N HIS A 28 2.36 0.97 7.21
CA HIS A 28 2.16 -0.41 7.59
C HIS A 28 1.33 -1.12 6.52
N SER A 29 1.94 -2.06 5.81
CA SER A 29 1.28 -2.79 4.73
C SER A 29 0.16 -3.68 5.28
N ASP A 30 -1.04 -3.52 4.74
CA ASP A 30 -2.15 -4.45 4.95
C ASP A 30 -2.27 -5.47 3.81
N GLY A 31 -1.63 -5.18 2.68
CA GLY A 31 -1.59 -6.05 1.49
C GLY A 31 -2.32 -5.40 0.32
N ASN A 32 -2.10 -5.93 -0.89
CA ASN A 32 -2.72 -5.43 -2.12
C ASN A 32 -2.62 -3.91 -2.34
N ASN A 33 -1.46 -3.32 -2.05
CA ASN A 33 -1.20 -1.87 -2.08
C ASN A 33 -2.00 -0.99 -1.11
N LEU A 34 -2.68 -1.59 -0.14
CA LEU A 34 -3.30 -0.89 0.99
C LEU A 34 -2.30 -0.78 2.14
N TYR A 35 -2.23 0.42 2.71
CA TYR A 35 -1.36 0.76 3.82
C TYR A 35 -2.11 1.57 4.87
N LEU A 36 -1.88 1.25 6.14
CA LEU A 36 -2.17 2.15 7.25
C LEU A 36 -0.98 3.10 7.42
N VAL A 37 -1.22 4.39 7.21
CA VAL A 37 -0.22 5.43 7.43
C VAL A 37 -0.44 6.04 8.80
N ILE A 38 0.63 6.08 9.59
CA ILE A 38 0.67 6.74 10.90
C ILE A 38 1.64 7.91 10.78
N ASP A 39 1.13 9.13 10.95
CA ASP A 39 1.93 10.34 10.94
C ASP A 39 2.71 10.49 12.27
N PRO A 40 3.78 11.30 12.33
CA PRO A 40 4.51 11.55 13.58
C PRO A 40 3.63 12.08 14.73
N SER A 41 2.49 12.71 14.42
CA SER A 41 1.49 13.16 15.39
C SER A 41 0.62 12.04 15.97
N GLY A 42 0.70 10.81 15.41
CA GLY A 42 -0.16 9.69 15.75
C GLY A 42 -1.47 9.63 14.97
N ALA A 43 -1.74 10.60 14.09
CA ALA A 43 -2.89 10.55 13.19
C ALA A 43 -2.80 9.31 12.26
N LYS A 44 -3.94 8.66 12.03
CA LYS A 44 -4.04 7.43 11.25
C LYS A 44 -4.90 7.65 10.02
N ARG A 45 -4.43 7.18 8.87
CA ARG A 45 -5.19 7.22 7.60
C ARG A 45 -4.89 6.02 6.72
N TRP A 46 -5.86 5.65 5.90
CA TRP A 46 -5.67 4.62 4.88
C TRP A 46 -5.12 5.24 3.59
N ALA A 47 -4.14 4.57 2.99
CA ALA A 47 -3.57 4.95 1.69
C ALA A 47 -3.59 3.74 0.75
N PHE A 48 -4.25 3.90 -0.40
CA PHE A 48 -4.21 2.96 -1.49
C PHE A 48 -3.28 3.49 -2.59
N ILE A 49 -2.17 2.81 -2.81
CA ILE A 49 -1.13 3.26 -3.75
C ILE A 49 -1.28 2.50 -5.07
N TYR A 50 -1.61 3.18 -6.16
CA TYR A 50 -1.74 2.55 -7.46
C TYR A 50 -1.10 3.40 -8.56
N ARG A 51 -0.74 2.74 -9.66
CA ARG A 51 -0.27 3.41 -10.87
C ARG A 51 -1.43 3.48 -11.85
N ALA A 52 -2.02 4.66 -11.99
CA ALA A 52 -2.97 4.91 -13.07
C ALA A 52 -2.22 4.86 -14.40
N LYS A 53 -2.83 4.24 -15.43
CA LYS A 53 -2.38 4.47 -16.80
C LYS A 53 -2.75 5.91 -17.15
N ARG A 54 -1.80 6.67 -17.69
CA ARG A 54 -2.13 7.98 -18.27
C ARG A 54 -3.06 7.70 -19.47
N SER A 55 -4.28 8.23 -19.46
CA SER A 55 -5.08 8.32 -20.67
C SER A 55 -4.43 9.36 -21.57
N GLY A 56 -3.43 8.93 -22.35
CA GLY A 56 -2.92 9.74 -23.44
C GLY A 56 -3.91 9.64 -24.59
N VAL A 57 -4.42 10.76 -25.07
CA VAL A 57 -4.77 10.84 -26.50
C VAL A 57 -3.43 10.68 -27.23
N PRO A 58 -3.20 9.60 -28.00
CA PRO A 58 -1.98 9.47 -28.77
C PRO A 58 -2.03 10.54 -29.88
N GLY A 59 -1.09 11.49 -29.90
CA GLY A 59 -0.87 12.34 -31.10
C GLY A 59 -0.93 13.87 -30.96
N LEU A 60 -1.05 14.46 -29.77
CA LEU A 60 -0.80 15.91 -29.61
C LEU A 60 0.58 16.16 -28.99
N ALA A 61 1.61 16.03 -29.81
CA ALA A 61 2.89 16.70 -29.60
C ALA A 61 3.11 17.59 -30.83
N SER A 62 3.13 18.90 -30.59
CA SER A 62 3.49 19.93 -31.57
C SER A 62 4.97 19.84 -31.96
#